data_AF-A0ABD0VGI8-F1
#
_entry.id   AF-A0ABD0VGI8-F1
#
_cell.length_a   1.000
_cell.length_b   1.000
_cell.length_c   1.000
_cell.angle_alpha   90.00
_cell.angle_beta   90.00
_cell.angle_gamma   90.00
#
_symmetry.space_group_name_H-M   'P 1'
#
loop_
_entity.id
_entity.type
_entity.pdbx_description
1 polymer ?
#
loop_
_entity_poly.entity_id
_entity_poly.type
_entity_poly.pdbx_seq_one_letter_code
_entity_poly.pdbx_strand_id
1 'polypeptide(L)'
;MLNTFLLRPNLLQTYDFLDTSDLFSTKLENFFGFFIIACTVYHLWRERNNRSFSFSAQSTSAIVDAAILSIRGKTKNWKNVELLKQKFAGLF
;
A
#
# COMPACT_ATOMS: atom_id res chain seq x y z
N MET A 1 -12.12 2.83 6.05
CA MET A 1 -11.21 2.41 7.14
C MET A 1 -11.58 0.99 7.53
N LEU A 2 -10.59 0.13 7.77
CA LEU A 2 -10.82 -1.15 8.43
C LEU A 2 -11.16 -0.84 9.90
N ASN A 3 -12.45 -0.83 10.25
CA ASN A 3 -12.97 -0.64 11.61
C ASN A 3 -12.73 -1.88 12.50
N THR A 4 -11.66 -2.64 12.24
CA THR A 4 -11.27 -3.85 12.97
C THR A 4 -10.33 -3.55 14.13
N PHE A 5 -9.65 -2.40 14.13
CA PHE A 5 -8.79 -2.02 15.24
C PHE A 5 -9.54 -1.14 16.24
N LEU A 6 -9.44 -1.49 17.53
CA LEU A 6 -9.99 -0.69 18.64
C LEU A 6 -9.23 0.65 18.80
N LEU A 7 -7.93 0.66 18.53
CA LEU A 7 -7.05 1.82 18.60
C LEU A 7 -6.31 2.01 17.28
N ARG A 8 -5.81 3.22 17.00
CA ARG A 8 -4.98 3.46 15.81
C ARG A 8 -3.72 2.59 15.87
N PRO A 9 -3.51 1.64 14.94
CA PRO A 9 -2.34 0.79 14.97
C PRO A 9 -1.10 1.57 14.56
N ASN A 10 0.05 1.18 15.10
CA ASN A 10 1.34 1.58 14.56
C ASN A 10 1.71 0.70 13.34
N LEU A 11 2.81 1.03 12.66
CA LEU A 11 3.22 0.34 11.44
C LEU A 11 3.52 -1.14 11.68
N LEU A 12 4.18 -1.49 12.79
CA LEU A 12 4.49 -2.88 13.15
C LEU A 12 3.21 -3.68 13.40
N GLN A 13 2.29 -3.13 14.18
CA GLN A 13 0.98 -3.75 14.44
C GLN A 13 0.16 -3.95 13.16
N THR A 14 0.34 -3.07 12.16
CA THR A 14 -0.31 -3.21 10.86
C THR A 14 0.28 -4.39 10.09
N TYR A 15 1.60 -4.56 10.11
CA TYR A 15 2.27 -5.72 9.50
C TYR A 15 1.88 -7.03 10.20
N ASP A 16 1.91 -7.07 11.53
CA ASP A 16 1.51 -8.26 12.30
C ASP A 16 0.06 -8.65 12.03
N PHE A 17 -0.85 -7.66 11.94
CA PHE A 17 -2.25 -7.92 11.59
C PHE A 17 -2.39 -8.52 10.19
N LEU A 18 -1.67 -8.00 9.19
CA LEU A 18 -1.72 -8.56 7.84
C LEU A 18 -1.18 -9.99 7.79
N ASP A 19 -0.15 -10.32 8.57
CA ASP A 19 0.45 -11.65 8.58
C ASP A 19 -0.44 -12.69 9.27
N THR A 20 -1.18 -12.26 10.30
CA THR A 20 -2.04 -13.14 11.12
C THR A 20 -3.50 -13.17 10.65
N SER A 21 -3.89 -12.33 9.69
CA SER A 21 -5.27 -12.23 9.23
C SER A 21 -5.61 -13.26 8.16
N ASP A 22 -6.71 -13.98 8.37
CA ASP A 22 -7.27 -14.92 7.39
C ASP A 22 -7.78 -14.24 6.11
N LEU A 23 -7.87 -12.90 6.08
CA LEU A 23 -8.27 -12.11 4.90
C LEU A 23 -7.32 -12.33 3.72
N PHE A 24 -6.04 -12.62 4.02
CA PHE A 24 -4.99 -12.85 3.04
C PHE A 24 -4.54 -14.30 3.14
N SER A 25 -5.17 -15.16 2.36
CA SER A 25 -5.07 -16.61 2.50
C SER A 25 -3.78 -17.18 1.88
N THR A 26 -3.01 -16.36 1.16
CA THR A 26 -1.79 -16.80 0.48
C THR A 26 -0.59 -15.90 0.82
N LYS A 27 0.61 -16.49 0.83
CA LYS A 27 1.87 -15.73 1.00
C LYS A 27 2.03 -14.60 -0.03
N LEU A 28 1.51 -14.79 -1.24
CA LEU A 28 1.52 -13.78 -2.30
C LEU A 28 0.69 -12.56 -1.92
N GLU A 29 -0.49 -12.79 -1.32
CA GLU A 29 -1.38 -11.73 -0.86
C GLU A 29 -0.80 -10.99 0.34
N ASN A 30 -0.20 -11.68 1.33
CA ASN A 30 0.50 -11.04 2.45
C ASN A 30 1.64 -10.15 1.94
N PHE A 31 2.47 -10.71 1.04
CA PHE A 31 3.58 -9.97 0.44
C PHE A 31 3.09 -8.75 -0.34
N PHE A 32 1.99 -8.89 -1.09
CA PHE A 32 1.38 -7.77 -1.80
C PHE A 32 0.84 -6.70 -0.84
N GLY A 33 0.19 -7.09 0.26
CA GLY A 33 -0.25 -6.18 1.32
C GLY A 33 0.91 -5.41 1.95
N PHE A 34 2.00 -6.11 2.29
CA PHE A 34 3.22 -5.48 2.80
C PHE A 34 3.83 -4.50 1.80
N PHE A 35 3.85 -4.87 0.52
CA PHE A 35 4.33 -4.03 -0.56
C PHE A 35 3.48 -2.75 -0.72
N ILE A 36 2.15 -2.86 -0.65
CA ILE A 36 1.25 -1.69 -0.68
C ILE A 36 1.54 -0.75 0.48
N ILE A 37 1.72 -1.27 1.70
CA ILE A 37 2.06 -0.46 2.87
C ILE A 37 3.40 0.25 2.65
N ALA A 38 4.43 -0.47 2.22
CA ALA A 38 5.75 0.10 1.96
C ALA A 38 5.69 1.23 0.90
N CYS A 39 4.97 1.01 -0.20
CA CYS A 39 4.73 2.04 -1.22
C CYS A 39 4.01 3.25 -0.62
N THR A 40 2.97 3.03 0.17
CA THR A 40 2.20 4.11 0.81
C THR A 40 3.07 4.94 1.75
N VAL A 41 3.84 4.28 2.62
CA VAL A 41 4.78 4.94 3.55
C VAL A 41 5.81 5.76 2.78
N TYR A 42 6.38 5.21 1.70
CA TYR A 42 7.33 5.92 0.84
C TYR A 42 6.74 7.19 0.24
N HIS A 43 5.56 7.11 -0.37
CA HIS A 43 4.93 8.28 -1.01
C HIS A 43 4.53 9.35 0.01
N LEU A 44 4.06 8.96 1.21
CA LEU A 44 3.80 9.90 2.31
C LEU A 44 5.07 10.58 2.83
N TRP A 45 6.14 9.81 3.03
CA TRP A 45 7.43 10.35 3.43
C TRP A 45 7.99 11.32 2.38
N ARG A 46 7.91 10.95 1.09
CA ARG A 46 8.35 11.79 -0.02
C ARG A 46 7.59 13.11 -0.06
N GLU A 47 6.27 13.07 0.07
CA GLU A 47 5.45 14.28 0.12
C GLU A 47 5.84 15.19 1.30
N ARG A 48 6.02 14.61 2.50
CA ARG A 48 6.44 15.38 3.68
C ARG A 48 7.77 16.08 3.43
N ASN A 49 8.72 15.42 2.78
CA ASN A 49 10.00 16.05 2.43
C ASN A 49 9.86 17.12 1.36
N ASN A 50 9.06 16.90 0.31
CA ASN A 50 8.82 17.91 -0.72
C ASN A 50 8.19 19.18 -0.15
N ARG A 51 7.29 19.06 0.84
CA ARG A 51 6.72 20.21 1.55
C ARG A 51 7.79 20.99 2.32
N SER A 52 8.70 20.29 2.99
CA SER A 52 9.76 20.91 3.78
C SER A 52 10.87 21.55 2.94
N PHE A 53 11.21 20.97 1.79
CA PHE A 53 12.43 21.33 1.05
C PHE A 53 12.19 21.86 -0.37
N SER A 54 11.00 21.66 -0.93
CA SER A 54 10.66 22.08 -2.29
C SER A 54 9.47 23.03 -2.35
N PHE A 55 8.89 23.40 -1.20
CA PHE A 55 7.70 24.27 -1.08
C PHE A 55 6.53 23.89 -1.99
N SER A 56 6.47 22.61 -2.39
CA SER A 56 5.40 22.06 -3.21
C SER A 56 4.58 21.12 -2.35
N ALA A 57 3.25 21.23 -2.48
CA ALA A 57 2.31 20.36 -1.79
C ALA A 57 1.40 19.74 -2.83
N GLN A 58 1.39 18.41 -2.89
CA GLN A 58 0.44 17.66 -3.69
C GLN A 58 -0.85 17.43 -2.88
N SER A 59 -1.97 17.38 -3.58
CA SER A 59 -3.24 16.95 -2.97
C SER A 59 -3.13 15.49 -2.54
N THR A 60 -3.94 15.09 -1.56
CA THR A 60 -4.01 13.69 -1.11
C THR A 60 -4.36 12.75 -2.27
N SER A 61 -5.24 13.15 -3.18
CA SER A 61 -5.58 12.37 -4.38
C SER A 61 -4.37 12.14 -5.27
N ALA A 62 -3.58 13.18 -5.56
CA ALA A 62 -2.40 13.06 -6.41
C ALA A 62 -1.33 12.13 -5.82
N ILE A 63 -1.18 12.12 -4.49
CA ILE A 63 -0.27 11.20 -3.79
C ILE A 63 -0.75 9.75 -3.92
N VAL A 64 -2.05 9.53 -3.76
CA VAL A 64 -2.68 8.21 -3.91
C VAL A 64 -2.53 7.72 -5.35
N ASP A 65 -2.82 8.56 -6.35
CA ASP A 65 -2.67 8.22 -7.77
C ASP A 65 -1.23 7.86 -8.11
N ALA A 66 -0.26 8.64 -7.62
CA ALA A 66 1.17 8.35 -7.79
C ALA A 66 1.56 7.00 -7.15
N ALA A 67 1.03 6.69 -5.97
CA ALA A 67 1.27 5.41 -5.30
C ALA A 67 0.66 4.24 -6.09
N ILE A 68 -0.58 4.38 -6.58
CA ILE A 68 -1.25 3.36 -7.40
C ILE A 68 -0.47 3.11 -8.70
N LEU A 69 -0.04 4.16 -9.39
CA LEU A 69 0.77 4.03 -10.61
C LEU A 69 2.09 3.31 -10.34
N SER A 70 2.77 3.62 -9.23
CA SER A 70 4.01 2.96 -8.80
C SER A 70 3.77 1.48 -8.50
N ILE A 71 2.68 1.15 -7.78
CA ILE A 71 2.29 -0.22 -7.46
C ILE A 71 2.03 -1.02 -8.75
N ARG A 72 1.21 -0.50 -9.67
CA ARG A 72 0.92 -1.11 -10.98
C ARG A 72 2.19 -1.34 -11.79
N GLY A 73 3.03 -0.32 -11.90
CA GLY A 73 4.28 -0.38 -12.65
C GLY A 73 5.27 -1.42 -12.11
N LYS A 74 5.31 -1.62 -10.80
CA LYS A 74 6.21 -2.58 -10.12
C LYS A 74 5.66 -4.01 -10.11
N THR A 75 4.34 -4.18 -10.13
CA THR A 75 3.69 -5.49 -10.00
C THR A 75 3.31 -6.12 -11.34
N LYS A 76 3.24 -5.35 -12.43
CA LYS A 76 2.85 -5.82 -13.77
C LYS A 76 3.59 -7.08 -14.26
N ASN A 77 4.83 -7.27 -13.83
CA ASN A 77 5.70 -8.38 -14.25
C ASN A 77 5.90 -9.44 -13.15
N TRP A 78 5.16 -9.37 -12.04
CA TRP A 78 5.26 -10.37 -10.99
C TRP A 78 4.72 -11.72 -11.48
N LYS A 79 5.39 -12.79 -11.07
CA LYS A 79 4.85 -14.14 -11.25
C LYS A 79 3.53 -14.23 -10.49
N ASN A 80 2.50 -14.79 -11.13
CA ASN A 80 1.15 -14.92 -10.58
C ASN A 80 0.39 -13.60 -10.34
N VAL A 81 0.76 -12.50 -11.02
CA VAL A 81 0.03 -11.22 -10.93
C VAL A 81 -1.45 -11.35 -11.28
N GLU A 82 -1.82 -12.31 -12.13
CA GLU A 82 -3.23 -12.57 -12.49
C GLU A 82 -4.09 -12.98 -11.27
N LEU A 83 -3.52 -13.71 -10.31
CA LEU A 83 -4.22 -14.05 -9.05
C LEU A 83 -4.50 -12.80 -8.22
N LEU A 84 -3.55 -11.86 -8.21
CA LEU A 84 -3.72 -10.57 -7.54
C LEU A 84 -4.75 -9.69 -8.26
N LYS A 85 -4.74 -9.66 -9.60
CA LYS A 85 -5.74 -8.93 -10.39
C LYS A 85 -7.15 -9.44 -10.14
N GLN A 86 -7.34 -10.75 -10.01
CA GLN A 86 -8.65 -11.34 -9.74
C GLN A 86 -9.22 -10.86 -8.39
N LYS A 87 -8.40 -10.82 -7.34
CA LYS A 87 -8.84 -10.44 -5.98
C LYS A 87 -8.83 -8.92 -5.73
N PHE A 88 -7.92 -8.18 -6.39
CA PHE A 88 -7.69 -6.75 -6.16
C PHE A 88 -7.90 -5.91 -7.43
N ALA A 89 -8.89 -6.24 -8.26
CA ALA A 89 -9.11 -5.63 -9.57
C ALA A 89 -9.14 -4.10 -9.55
N GLY A 90 -9.70 -3.47 -8.50
CA GLY A 90 -9.73 -2.00 -8.37
C GLY A 90 -8.37 -1.33 -8.18
N LEU A 91 -7.31 -2.10 -7.90
CA LEU A 91 -5.96 -1.59 -7.72
C LEU A 91 -5.10 -1.72 -8.99
N PHE A 92 -5.55 -2.51 -9.97
CA PHE A 92 -4.85 -2.77 -11.23
C PHE A 92 -5.42 -1.95 -12.40
#